data_AF-A0A2V3YGW8-F1
#
_entry.id   AF-A0A2V3YGW8-F1
#
_cell.length_a   1.000
_cell.length_b   1.000
_cell.length_c   1.000
_cell.angle_alpha   90.00
_cell.angle_beta   90.00
_cell.angle_gamma   90.00
#
_symmetry.space_group_name_H-M   'P 1'
#
loop_
_entity.id
_entity.type
_entity.pdbx_description
1 polymer ?
#
loop_
_entity_poly.entity_id
_entity_poly.type
_entity_poly.pdbx_seq_one_letter_code
_entity_poly.pdbx_strand_id
1 'polypeptide(L)'
;MYYQNWSELKKFNPVKDGKWDQELLYEYLVSSCYKNFERPLNDFFSSYQNDEGLAELLFDFLLNEEYDGSESQIGAAFYLSKFDKTILKKKKDLLLQAQQNPVDWKRPFKDNSYLEWL
;
A
#
# COMPACT_ATOMS: atom_id res chain seq x y z
N MET A 1 15.41 -2.52 -8.10
CA MET A 1 14.25 -3.07 -8.84
C MET A 1 14.65 -4.34 -9.59
N TYR A 2 14.02 -5.47 -9.29
CA TYR A 2 14.36 -6.79 -9.86
C TYR A 2 13.67 -7.07 -11.21
N TYR A 3 12.46 -6.55 -11.43
CA TYR A 3 11.66 -6.78 -12.64
C TYR A 3 11.69 -5.57 -13.58
N GLN A 4 11.73 -5.80 -14.90
CA GLN A 4 11.83 -4.73 -15.89
C GLN A 4 10.46 -4.19 -16.35
N ASN A 5 9.41 -5.00 -16.21
CA ASN A 5 8.07 -4.64 -16.66
C ASN A 5 6.97 -5.49 -15.99
N TRP A 6 5.73 -5.07 -16.16
CA TRP A 6 4.55 -5.77 -15.63
C TRP A 6 4.44 -7.24 -16.06
N SER A 7 4.85 -7.59 -17.29
CA SER A 7 4.74 -8.97 -17.78
C SER A 7 5.66 -9.94 -17.05
N GLU A 8 6.77 -9.44 -16.49
CA GLU A 8 7.67 -10.22 -15.63
C GLU A 8 7.13 -10.30 -14.20
N LEU A 9 6.77 -9.15 -13.62
CA LEU A 9 6.29 -9.05 -12.24
C LEU A 9 5.04 -9.90 -12.01
N LYS A 10 4.05 -9.82 -12.91
CA LYS A 10 2.75 -10.51 -12.76
C LYS A 10 2.83 -12.03 -12.70
N LYS A 11 3.97 -12.63 -13.07
CA LYS A 11 4.21 -14.07 -12.94
C LYS A 11 4.31 -14.51 -11.48
N PHE A 12 4.63 -13.56 -10.58
CA PHE A 12 4.78 -13.75 -9.15
C PHE A 12 3.64 -13.05 -8.43
N ASN A 13 2.42 -13.61 -8.56
CA ASN A 13 1.23 -13.02 -7.96
C ASN A 13 1.35 -13.04 -6.41
N PRO A 14 1.28 -11.87 -5.72
CA PRO A 14 1.43 -11.79 -4.28
C PRO A 14 0.20 -12.27 -3.53
N VAL A 15 -0.88 -12.66 -4.21
CA VAL A 15 -2.07 -13.22 -3.55
C VAL A 15 -2.47 -14.53 -4.19
N LYS A 16 -2.61 -15.57 -3.36
CA LYS A 16 -3.03 -16.91 -3.77
C LYS A 16 -4.04 -17.45 -2.76
N ASP A 17 -5.21 -17.87 -3.26
CA ASP A 17 -6.30 -18.41 -2.44
C ASP A 17 -6.70 -17.47 -1.28
N GLY A 18 -6.68 -16.16 -1.54
CA GLY A 18 -6.98 -15.11 -0.55
C GLY A 18 -5.89 -14.85 0.50
N LYS A 19 -4.72 -15.49 0.37
CA LYS A 19 -3.57 -15.27 1.24
C LYS A 19 -2.51 -14.46 0.53
N TRP A 20 -2.04 -13.42 1.21
CA TRP A 20 -0.99 -12.53 0.73
C TRP A 20 0.39 -13.08 1.10
N ASP A 21 1.28 -13.08 0.13
CA ASP A 21 2.71 -13.29 0.28
C ASP A 21 3.39 -11.93 0.48
N GLN A 22 3.96 -11.72 1.66
CA GLN A 22 4.51 -10.43 2.06
C GLN A 22 5.77 -10.07 1.25
N GLU A 23 6.62 -11.03 0.90
CA GLU A 23 7.83 -10.76 0.12
C GLU A 23 7.46 -10.33 -1.31
N LEU A 24 6.49 -10.99 -1.92
CA LEU A 24 6.00 -10.60 -3.24
C LEU A 24 5.22 -9.28 -3.20
N LEU A 25 4.46 -9.03 -2.13
CA LEU A 25 3.76 -7.76 -1.96
C LEU A 25 4.75 -6.59 -1.84
N TYR A 26 5.86 -6.78 -1.14
CA TYR A 26 6.94 -5.79 -1.07
C TYR A 26 7.43 -5.39 -2.47
N GLU A 27 7.71 -6.35 -3.34
CA GLU A 27 8.14 -6.08 -4.72
C GLU A 27 7.08 -5.33 -5.54
N TYR A 28 5.80 -5.60 -5.31
CA TYR A 28 4.69 -4.86 -5.93
C TYR A 28 4.63 -3.41 -5.46
N LEU A 29 4.80 -3.17 -4.15
CA LEU A 29 4.79 -1.82 -3.58
C LEU A 29 6.00 -0.99 -4.01
N VAL A 30 7.19 -1.60 -4.06
CA VAL A 30 8.37 -0.93 -4.62
C VAL A 30 8.15 -0.63 -6.10
N SER A 31 7.64 -1.60 -6.87
CA SER A 31 7.43 -1.44 -8.30
C SER A 31 6.39 -0.38 -8.66
N SER A 32 5.38 -0.14 -7.82
CA SER A 32 4.36 0.89 -8.08
C SER A 32 4.90 2.32 -8.12
N CYS A 33 6.08 2.54 -7.54
CA CYS A 33 6.77 3.83 -7.57
C CYS A 33 7.41 4.15 -8.93
N TYR A 34 7.40 3.21 -9.87
CA TYR A 34 8.00 3.34 -11.20
C TYR A 34 6.95 3.47 -12.30
N LYS A 35 7.13 4.46 -13.19
CA LYS A 35 6.14 4.84 -14.23
C LYS A 35 5.70 3.70 -15.15
N ASN A 36 6.59 2.76 -15.46
CA ASN A 36 6.30 1.61 -16.31
C ASN A 36 5.37 0.57 -15.64
N PHE A 37 5.14 0.67 -14.33
CA PHE A 37 4.25 -0.21 -13.57
C PHE A 37 3.00 0.50 -13.02
N GLU A 38 2.98 1.84 -13.03
CA GLU A 38 1.92 2.65 -12.40
C GLU A 38 0.51 2.20 -12.79
N ARG A 39 0.21 2.17 -14.09
CA ARG A 39 -1.13 1.78 -14.58
C ARG A 39 -1.49 0.33 -14.22
N PRO A 40 -0.71 -0.70 -14.58
CA PRO A 40 -1.09 -2.07 -14.28
C PRO A 40 -1.19 -2.38 -12.78
N LEU A 41 -0.35 -1.76 -11.94
CA LEU A 41 -0.43 -1.94 -10.49
C LEU A 41 -1.63 -1.18 -9.89
N ASN A 42 -1.95 0.02 -10.39
CA ASN A 42 -3.19 0.68 -10.02
C ASN A 42 -4.43 -0.18 -10.33
N ASP A 43 -4.46 -0.78 -11.52
CA ASP A 43 -5.55 -1.68 -11.92
C ASP A 43 -5.59 -2.91 -11.00
N PHE A 44 -4.43 -3.52 -10.71
CA PHE A 44 -4.33 -4.66 -9.78
C PHE A 44 -4.88 -4.32 -8.38
N PHE A 45 -4.36 -3.29 -7.72
CA PHE A 45 -4.76 -2.94 -6.35
C PHE A 45 -6.19 -2.41 -6.24
N SER A 46 -6.77 -1.86 -7.32
CA SER A 46 -8.17 -1.42 -7.32
C SER A 46 -9.16 -2.56 -7.03
N SER A 47 -8.79 -3.80 -7.36
CA SER A 47 -9.61 -4.99 -7.10
C SER A 47 -9.61 -5.42 -5.62
N TYR A 48 -8.75 -4.83 -4.78
CA TYR A 48 -8.53 -5.23 -3.39
C TYR A 48 -8.77 -4.11 -2.36
N GLN A 49 -9.43 -3.02 -2.76
CA GLN A 49 -9.70 -1.87 -1.87
C GLN A 49 -10.60 -2.18 -0.66
N ASN A 50 -11.28 -3.32 -0.68
CA ASN A 50 -12.12 -3.83 0.41
C ASN A 50 -11.47 -4.99 1.17
N ASP A 51 -10.22 -5.35 0.87
CA ASP A 51 -9.52 -6.49 1.49
C ASP A 51 -8.89 -6.06 2.82
N GLU A 52 -9.48 -6.51 3.94
CA GLU A 52 -8.97 -6.20 5.28
C GLU A 52 -7.56 -6.73 5.53
N GLY A 53 -7.23 -7.91 5.00
CA GLY A 53 -5.91 -8.52 5.18
C GLY A 53 -4.83 -7.75 4.43
N LEU A 54 -5.14 -7.27 3.23
CA LEU A 54 -4.24 -6.36 2.52
C LEU A 54 -4.05 -5.05 3.30
N ALA A 55 -5.14 -4.44 3.80
CA ALA A 55 -5.04 -3.20 4.57
C ALA A 55 -4.10 -3.33 5.78
N GLU A 56 -4.19 -4.45 6.52
CA GLU A 56 -3.28 -4.77 7.63
C GLU A 56 -1.83 -4.81 7.17
N LEU A 57 -1.53 -5.57 6.11
CA LEU A 57 -0.16 -5.65 5.58
C LEU A 57 0.38 -4.30 5.11
N LEU A 58 -0.45 -3.46 4.49
CA LEU A 58 -0.02 -2.11 4.08
C LEU A 58 0.33 -1.24 5.29
N PHE A 59 -0.42 -1.33 6.39
CA PHE A 59 -0.05 -0.66 7.63
C PHE A 59 1.25 -1.22 8.22
N ASP A 60 1.46 -2.53 8.17
CA ASP A 60 2.70 -3.16 8.63
C ASP A 60 3.91 -2.65 7.84
N PHE A 61 3.82 -2.58 6.50
CA PHE A 61 4.87 -1.96 5.69
C PHE A 61 5.12 -0.50 6.06
N LEU A 62 4.05 0.26 6.30
CA LEU A 62 4.13 1.70 6.50
C LEU A 62 4.68 2.08 7.89
N LEU A 63 4.38 1.28 8.92
CA LEU A 63 4.69 1.56 10.31
C LEU A 63 5.91 0.80 10.84
N ASN A 64 6.39 -0.24 10.16
CA ASN A 64 7.57 -1.00 10.56
C ASN A 64 8.87 -0.25 10.17
N GLU A 65 9.75 -0.04 11.15
CA GLU A 65 11.05 0.62 11.01
C GLU A 65 12.03 -0.17 10.13
N GLU A 66 11.86 -1.48 9.96
CA GLU A 66 12.69 -2.30 9.06
C GLU A 66 12.56 -1.88 7.59
N TYR A 67 11.44 -1.23 7.23
CA TYR A 67 11.22 -0.69 5.89
C TYR A 67 11.51 0.82 5.80
N ASP A 68 12.10 1.43 6.83
CA ASP A 68 12.34 2.87 6.86
C ASP A 68 13.21 3.34 5.68
N GLY A 69 12.64 4.23 4.86
CA GLY A 69 13.31 4.75 3.66
C GLY A 69 13.09 3.91 2.39
N SER A 70 12.37 2.80 2.48
CA SER A 70 11.99 1.97 1.33
C SER A 70 10.88 2.61 0.50
N GLU A 71 10.92 2.37 -0.82
CA GLU A 71 9.82 2.72 -1.72
C GLU A 71 8.53 1.95 -1.41
N SER A 72 8.61 0.81 -0.71
CA SER A 72 7.43 0.08 -0.23
C SER A 72 6.55 0.92 0.68
N GLN A 73 7.13 1.83 1.49
CA GLN A 73 6.36 2.75 2.34
C GLN A 73 5.60 3.79 1.51
N ILE A 74 6.19 4.28 0.41
CA ILE A 74 5.51 5.18 -0.52
C ILE A 74 4.32 4.46 -1.16
N GLY A 75 4.55 3.25 -1.67
CA GLY A 75 3.52 2.41 -2.28
C GLY A 75 2.39 2.10 -1.30
N ALA A 76 2.72 1.73 -0.07
CA ALA A 76 1.74 1.40 0.97
C ALA A 76 0.87 2.60 1.34
N ALA A 77 1.47 3.77 1.59
CA ALA A 77 0.73 5.01 1.85
C ALA A 77 -0.22 5.34 0.70
N PHE A 78 0.28 5.29 -0.53
CA PHE A 78 -0.51 5.58 -1.72
C PHE A 78 -1.70 4.63 -1.88
N TYR A 79 -1.51 3.33 -1.71
CA TYR A 79 -2.61 2.39 -1.85
C TYR A 79 -3.60 2.48 -0.70
N LEU A 80 -3.15 2.66 0.56
CA LEU A 80 -4.04 2.92 1.70
C LEU A 80 -4.96 4.13 1.48
N SER A 81 -4.48 5.17 0.81
CA SER A 81 -5.29 6.36 0.47
C SER A 81 -6.51 6.06 -0.41
N LYS A 82 -6.50 4.91 -1.10
CA LYS A 82 -7.52 4.47 -2.03
C LYS A 82 -8.44 3.38 -1.45
N PHE A 83 -8.20 2.93 -0.22
CA PHE A 83 -9.02 1.90 0.40
C PHE A 83 -10.42 2.40 0.72
N ASP A 84 -11.34 1.44 0.82
CA ASP A 84 -12.70 1.73 1.25
C ASP A 84 -12.70 2.33 2.66
N LYS A 85 -13.47 3.40 2.83
CA LYS A 85 -13.54 4.16 4.07
C LYS A 85 -14.02 3.32 5.24
N THR A 86 -14.86 2.30 5.02
CA THR A 86 -15.33 1.41 6.09
C THR A 86 -14.18 0.55 6.64
N ILE A 87 -13.27 0.09 5.78
CA ILE A 87 -12.05 -0.63 6.22
C ILE A 87 -11.14 0.32 7.00
N LEU A 88 -10.90 1.51 6.47
CA LEU A 88 -10.05 2.50 7.13
C LEU A 88 -10.61 2.96 8.49
N LYS A 89 -11.94 3.07 8.63
CA LYS A 89 -12.60 3.33 9.93
C LYS A 89 -12.35 2.23 10.94
N LYS A 90 -12.41 0.96 10.52
CA LYS A 90 -12.09 -0.19 11.41
C LYS A 90 -10.62 -0.15 11.86
N LYS A 91 -9.73 0.40 11.04
CA LYS A 91 -8.29 0.55 11.31
C LYS A 91 -7.90 1.98 11.70
N LYS A 92 -8.83 2.74 12.30
CA LYS A 92 -8.67 4.17 12.63
C LYS A 92 -7.37 4.49 13.34
N ASP A 93 -7.01 3.71 14.37
CA ASP A 93 -5.83 4.01 15.19
C ASP A 93 -4.53 3.87 14.39
N LEU A 94 -4.42 2.84 13.54
CA LEU A 94 -3.30 2.66 12.63
C LEU A 94 -3.23 3.77 11.59
N LEU A 95 -4.39 4.18 11.05
CA LEU A 95 -4.45 5.28 10.09
C LEU A 95 -3.99 6.60 10.71
N LEU A 96 -4.47 6.92 11.91
CA LEU A 96 -4.06 8.13 12.62
C LEU A 96 -2.58 8.10 12.96
N GLN A 97 -2.04 6.96 13.38
CA GLN A 97 -0.60 6.78 13.61
C GLN A 97 0.21 7.03 12.33
N ALA A 98 -0.18 6.41 11.21
CA ALA A 98 0.47 6.62 9.91
C ALA A 98 0.39 8.08 9.46
N GLN A 99 -0.73 8.75 9.72
CA GLN A 99 -0.94 10.15 9.37
C GLN A 99 -0.04 11.13 10.15
N GLN A 100 0.45 10.74 11.34
CA GLN A 100 1.41 11.55 12.13
C GLN A 100 2.87 11.43 11.64
N ASN A 101 3.14 10.64 10.60
CA ASN A 101 4.52 10.47 10.12
C ASN A 101 5.12 11.84 9.73
N PRO A 102 6.34 12.19 10.17
CA PRO A 102 6.95 13.48 9.81
C PRO A 102 7.25 13.62 8.31
N VAL A 103 7.30 12.50 7.58
CA VAL A 103 7.60 12.46 6.15
C VAL A 103 6.32 12.40 5.34
N ASP A 104 6.07 13.42 4.52
CA ASP A 104 4.80 13.58 3.78
C ASP A 104 4.46 12.39 2.88
N TRP A 105 5.45 11.83 2.17
CA TRP A 105 5.22 10.71 1.24
C TRP A 105 4.96 9.37 1.95
N LYS A 106 5.08 9.32 3.28
CA LYS A 106 4.69 8.18 4.12
C LYS A 106 3.31 8.37 4.74
N ARG A 107 2.63 9.48 4.47
CA ARG A 107 1.25 9.69 4.94
C ARG A 107 0.28 9.17 3.88
N PRO A 108 -0.72 8.35 4.24
CA PRO A 108 -1.74 7.94 3.28
C PRO A 108 -2.51 9.12 2.70
N PHE A 109 -2.81 10.14 3.51
CA PHE A 109 -3.46 11.36 3.06
C PHE A 109 -2.55 12.58 3.20
N LYS A 110 -2.78 13.59 2.36
CA LYS A 110 -1.96 14.81 2.35
C LYS A 110 -2.04 15.58 3.68
N ASP A 111 -3.23 15.68 4.23
CA ASP A 111 -3.51 16.35 5.51
C ASP A 111 -4.82 15.81 6.12
N ASN A 112 -5.12 16.24 7.36
CA ASN A 112 -6.25 15.73 8.12
C ASN A 112 -7.62 16.16 7.58
N SER A 113 -7.71 17.15 6.68
CA SER A 113 -9.00 17.51 6.06
C SER A 113 -9.55 16.37 5.19
N TYR A 114 -8.66 15.52 4.67
CA TYR A 114 -9.04 14.31 3.93
C TYR A 114 -9.65 13.23 4.83
N LEU A 115 -9.63 13.40 6.16
CA LEU A 115 -10.12 12.44 7.15
C LEU A 115 -11.39 12.92 7.86
N GLU A 116 -12.10 13.94 7.37
CA GLU A 116 -13.37 14.43 7.97
C GLU A 116 -14.45 13.34 8.13
N TRP A 117 -14.35 12.26 7.36
CA TRP A 117 -15.29 11.14 7.41
C TRP A 117 -14.98 10.11 8.50
N LEU A 118 -13.84 10.20 9.18
CA LEU A 118 -13.33 9.24 10.17
C LEU A 118 -14.00 9.37 11.53
#